data_AF-A0A7K9S305-F1
#
_entry.id   AF-A0A7K9S305-F1
#
_cell.length_a   1.000
_cell.length_b   1.000
_cell.length_c   1.000
_cell.angle_alpha   90.00
_cell.angle_beta   90.00
_cell.angle_gamma   90.00
#
_symmetry.space_group_name_H-M   'P 1'
#
loop_
_entity.id
_entity.type
_entity.pdbx_description
1 polymer ?
#
loop_
_entity_poly.entity_id
_entity_poly.type
_entity_poly.pdbx_seq_one_letter_code
_entity_poly.pdbx_strand_id
1 'polypeptide(L)'
;QVSCPQDSPEQLDCRFFGELLAELHRKSTDLYSCLLQHVEKIGTRYFHWICHSCTEDIEELIPKGLSEATKQQIRYLLQMRVTSDKSLRLVLSTFKILREELCHLQDDLEKLETDNVFLKKDLAFKDSQVKEYETMLASLRENNRQQQQGLRDSTAKCHSLEEQLLSLRLSEGDKDCQLKELEYSKRALEQEIQSLKLQVRAHLAGCSSPTLQTTTDELSSRYVEMINNLREDKDREIRSLRSQLCQFQQDITRREGSNSNLQMRLHELTSLLEDKEAFIKQQQEELFRLKHENLSGRQSPGVTAIITKKYRNQYPILGLLSDDYKATSPVNKSQTIVIERT
;
A
#
# COMPACT_ATOMS: atom_id res chain seq x y z
N GLN A 1 -122.12 93.24 -1.90
CA GLN A 1 -122.08 92.79 -3.30
C GLN A 1 -120.73 93.18 -3.87
N VAL A 2 -120.12 92.31 -4.68
CA VAL A 2 -118.77 92.38 -5.30
C VAL A 2 -117.62 92.06 -4.32
N SER A 3 -116.65 91.18 -4.58
CA SER A 3 -116.50 89.92 -5.33
C SER A 3 -115.11 89.43 -4.90
N CYS A 4 -115.01 88.31 -4.16
CA CYS A 4 -113.71 87.67 -3.92
C CYS A 4 -113.15 87.18 -5.25
N PRO A 5 -111.84 87.33 -5.53
CA PRO A 5 -111.22 86.62 -6.63
C PRO A 5 -111.23 85.12 -6.30
N GLN A 6 -111.85 84.35 -7.18
CA GLN A 6 -111.73 82.89 -7.16
C GLN A 6 -110.29 82.55 -7.56
N ASP A 7 -109.49 82.12 -6.58
CA ASP A 7 -108.32 81.29 -6.86
C ASP A 7 -108.85 79.96 -7.42
N SER A 8 -108.84 79.83 -8.75
CA SER A 8 -109.00 78.55 -9.42
C SER A 8 -107.80 77.67 -9.02
N PRO A 9 -108.01 76.48 -8.45
CA PRO A 9 -106.90 75.56 -8.26
C PRO A 9 -106.36 75.22 -9.65
N GLU A 10 -105.06 75.40 -9.87
CA GLU A 10 -104.37 74.95 -11.08
C GLU A 10 -104.76 73.49 -11.33
N GLN A 11 -105.70 73.29 -12.26
CA GLN A 11 -106.23 71.98 -12.58
C GLN A 11 -105.13 71.23 -13.31
N LEU A 12 -104.36 70.47 -12.53
CA LEU A 12 -103.35 69.51 -12.98
C LEU A 12 -103.84 68.82 -14.27
N ASP A 13 -103.14 69.05 -15.39
CA ASP A 13 -103.59 68.58 -16.69
C ASP A 13 -103.56 67.05 -16.71
N CYS A 14 -104.74 66.44 -16.67
CA CYS A 14 -104.92 64.98 -16.72
C CYS A 14 -104.22 64.33 -17.93
N ARG A 15 -103.95 65.11 -18.99
CA ARG A 15 -103.19 64.65 -20.17
C ARG A 15 -101.72 64.40 -19.84
N PHE A 16 -101.08 65.33 -19.14
CA PHE A 16 -99.67 65.20 -18.73
C PHE A 16 -99.43 63.96 -17.87
N PHE A 17 -100.32 63.70 -16.90
CA PHE A 17 -100.24 62.49 -16.06
C PHE A 17 -100.45 61.20 -16.86
N GLY A 18 -101.36 61.22 -17.84
CA GLY A 18 -101.58 60.09 -18.74
C GLY A 18 -100.35 59.76 -19.59
N GLU A 19 -99.71 60.78 -20.16
CA GLU A 19 -98.48 60.64 -20.95
C GLU A 19 -97.31 60.10 -20.13
N LEU A 20 -97.13 60.60 -18.90
CA LEU A 20 -96.11 60.10 -17.98
C LEU A 20 -96.33 58.62 -17.63
N LEU A 21 -97.58 58.22 -17.33
CA LEU A 21 -97.90 56.83 -17.04
C LEU A 21 -97.70 55.91 -18.26
N ALA A 22 -98.00 56.40 -19.47
CA ALA A 22 -97.75 55.66 -20.70
C ALA A 22 -96.26 55.42 -20.93
N GLU A 23 -95.43 56.46 -20.73
CA GLU A 23 -93.98 56.35 -20.87
C GLU A 23 -93.37 55.46 -19.78
N LEU A 24 -93.84 55.57 -18.53
CA LEU A 24 -93.39 54.71 -17.44
C LEU A 24 -93.76 53.24 -17.69
N HIS A 25 -94.96 52.98 -18.21
CA HIS A 25 -95.38 51.64 -18.61
C HIS A 25 -94.50 51.07 -19.74
N ARG A 26 -94.19 51.89 -20.75
CA ARG A 26 -93.27 51.51 -21.84
C ARG A 26 -91.90 51.13 -21.28
N LYS A 27 -91.32 51.98 -20.44
CA LYS A 27 -90.02 51.71 -19.79
C LYS A 27 -90.04 50.47 -18.90
N SER A 28 -91.12 50.26 -18.13
CA SER A 28 -91.28 49.05 -17.31
C SER A 28 -91.31 47.79 -18.18
N THR A 29 -91.91 47.84 -19.37
CA THR A 29 -91.99 46.72 -20.30
C THR A 29 -90.65 46.44 -20.99
N ASP A 30 -89.93 47.49 -21.37
CA ASP A 30 -88.59 47.39 -21.94
C ASP A 30 -87.62 46.73 -20.95
N LEU A 31 -87.67 47.15 -19.67
CA LEU A 31 -86.84 46.59 -18.60
C LEU A 31 -87.14 45.11 -18.38
N TYR A 32 -88.42 44.72 -18.32
CA TYR A 32 -88.81 43.32 -18.22
C TYR A 32 -88.29 42.49 -19.40
N SER A 33 -88.41 43.01 -20.63
CA SER A 33 -87.95 42.32 -21.84
C SER A 33 -86.42 42.12 -21.83
N CYS A 34 -85.67 43.16 -21.44
CA CYS A 34 -84.22 43.08 -21.28
C CYS A 34 -83.82 42.05 -20.21
N LEU A 35 -84.49 42.06 -19.06
CA LEU A 35 -84.28 41.11 -17.98
C LEU A 35 -84.54 39.67 -18.45
N LEU A 36 -85.66 39.44 -19.15
CA LEU A 36 -86.01 38.13 -19.71
C LEU A 36 -84.92 37.60 -20.64
N GLN A 37 -84.44 38.44 -21.55
CA GLN A 37 -83.37 38.05 -22.47
C GLN A 37 -82.07 37.66 -21.75
N HIS A 38 -81.71 38.38 -20.67
CA HIS A 38 -80.51 38.05 -19.89
C HIS A 38 -80.68 36.75 -19.12
N VAL A 39 -81.86 36.54 -18.56
CA VAL A 39 -82.18 35.32 -17.80
C VAL A 39 -82.25 34.08 -18.71
N GLU A 40 -82.75 34.22 -19.94
CA GLU A 40 -82.73 33.14 -20.93
C GLU A 40 -81.29 32.71 -21.31
N LYS A 41 -80.34 33.66 -21.39
CA LYS A 41 -78.92 33.36 -21.64
C LYS A 41 -78.27 32.54 -20.52
N ILE A 42 -78.79 32.63 -19.29
CA ILE A 42 -78.33 31.83 -18.16
C ILE A 42 -78.78 30.34 -18.32
N GLY A 43 -79.50 30.00 -19.39
CA GLY A 43 -79.68 28.61 -19.87
C GLY A 43 -80.88 27.88 -19.28
N THR A 44 -81.78 28.60 -18.63
CA THR A 44 -82.76 27.99 -17.73
C THR A 44 -84.14 27.86 -18.40
N ARG A 45 -84.48 26.64 -18.83
CA ARG A 45 -85.75 26.29 -19.51
C ARG A 45 -87.01 26.39 -18.63
N TYR A 46 -86.85 26.61 -17.32
CA TYR A 46 -87.93 26.61 -16.33
C TYR A 46 -88.77 27.91 -16.28
N PHE A 47 -88.29 29.02 -16.85
CA PHE A 47 -88.94 30.32 -16.67
C PHE A 47 -90.21 30.54 -17.50
N HIS A 48 -90.37 29.79 -18.59
CA HIS A 48 -91.56 29.89 -19.44
C HIS A 48 -92.84 29.54 -18.64
N TRP A 49 -92.74 28.59 -17.70
CA TRP A 49 -93.87 28.15 -16.88
C TRP A 49 -94.26 29.16 -15.77
N ILE A 50 -93.27 29.85 -15.17
CA ILE A 50 -93.49 30.86 -14.12
C ILE A 50 -94.09 32.15 -14.70
N CYS A 51 -93.77 32.46 -15.96
CA CYS A 51 -94.30 33.63 -16.66
C CYS A 51 -95.79 33.48 -17.05
N HIS A 52 -96.23 32.25 -17.33
CA HIS A 52 -97.57 31.98 -17.85
C HIS A 52 -98.66 31.85 -16.77
N SER A 53 -98.28 31.65 -15.51
CA SER A 53 -99.20 31.25 -14.43
C SER A 53 -99.96 32.40 -13.75
N CYS A 54 -99.74 33.66 -14.15
CA CYS A 54 -100.47 34.82 -13.61
C CYS A 54 -100.78 35.87 -14.68
N THR A 55 -101.69 35.54 -15.58
CA THR A 55 -102.42 36.57 -16.34
C THR A 55 -103.64 36.97 -15.52
N GLU A 56 -103.46 37.92 -14.63
CA GLU A 56 -104.58 38.62 -13.99
C GLU A 56 -105.25 39.50 -15.05
N ASP A 57 -106.56 39.34 -15.25
CA ASP A 57 -107.31 40.21 -16.15
C ASP A 57 -107.49 41.58 -15.47
N ILE A 58 -106.65 42.52 -15.88
CA ILE A 58 -106.61 43.86 -15.29
C ILE A 58 -107.90 44.65 -15.55
N GLU A 59 -108.69 44.31 -16.57
CA GLU A 59 -109.91 45.04 -16.91
C GLU A 59 -111.01 44.82 -15.86
N GLU A 60 -111.04 43.66 -15.22
CA GLU A 60 -112.00 43.35 -14.15
C GLU A 60 -111.77 44.22 -12.90
N LEU A 61 -110.54 44.71 -12.71
CA LEU A 61 -110.14 45.54 -11.56
C LEU A 61 -110.47 47.03 -11.75
N ILE A 62 -110.86 47.45 -12.96
CA ILE A 62 -111.15 48.86 -13.26
C ILE A 62 -112.60 49.19 -12.86
N PRO A 63 -112.84 50.17 -11.98
CA PRO A 63 -114.18 50.55 -11.57
C PRO A 63 -115.06 51.04 -12.75
N LYS A 64 -116.32 50.61 -12.76
CA LYS A 64 -117.33 51.08 -13.73
C LYS A 64 -117.76 52.52 -13.40
N GLY A 65 -118.11 53.30 -14.43
CA GLY A 65 -118.60 54.68 -14.29
C GLY A 65 -117.53 55.78 -14.30
N LEU A 66 -116.25 55.43 -14.47
CA LEU A 66 -115.15 56.39 -14.63
C LEU A 66 -115.06 56.95 -16.06
N SER A 67 -114.39 58.10 -16.22
CA SER A 67 -114.00 58.61 -17.54
C SER A 67 -112.99 57.69 -18.21
N GLU A 68 -112.98 57.60 -19.54
CA GLU A 68 -112.03 56.76 -20.28
C GLU A 68 -110.57 57.16 -20.02
N ALA A 69 -110.29 58.45 -19.82
CA ALA A 69 -108.95 58.93 -19.48
C ALA A 69 -108.50 58.38 -18.11
N THR A 70 -109.39 58.40 -17.10
CA THR A 70 -109.10 57.85 -15.77
C THR A 70 -108.96 56.32 -15.83
N LYS A 71 -109.80 55.63 -16.59
CA LYS A 71 -109.66 54.17 -16.81
C LYS A 71 -108.31 53.82 -17.44
N GLN A 72 -107.86 54.60 -18.42
CA GLN A 72 -106.55 54.39 -19.06
C GLN A 72 -105.38 54.63 -18.09
N GLN A 73 -105.46 55.63 -17.22
CA GLN A 73 -104.45 55.84 -16.18
C GLN A 73 -104.39 54.66 -15.20
N ILE A 74 -105.55 54.17 -14.74
CA ILE A 74 -105.63 52.96 -13.87
C ILE A 74 -105.07 51.74 -14.60
N ARG A 75 -105.38 51.57 -15.89
CA ARG A 75 -104.84 50.49 -16.73
C ARG A 75 -103.32 50.49 -16.76
N TYR A 76 -102.68 51.64 -17.00
CA TYR A 76 -101.21 51.73 -16.97
C TYR A 76 -100.62 51.34 -15.62
N LEU A 77 -101.22 51.79 -14.51
CA LEU A 77 -100.77 51.42 -13.16
C LEU A 77 -100.86 49.89 -12.91
N LEU A 78 -101.98 49.28 -13.29
CA LEU A 78 -102.17 47.83 -13.16
C LEU A 78 -101.22 47.04 -14.06
N GLN A 79 -101.01 47.47 -15.30
CA GLN A 79 -100.05 46.83 -16.21
C GLN A 79 -98.62 46.90 -15.68
N MET A 80 -98.20 48.06 -15.15
CA MET A 80 -96.88 48.21 -14.53
C MET A 80 -96.72 47.32 -13.29
N ARG A 81 -97.76 47.20 -12.44
CA ARG A 81 -97.76 46.27 -11.31
C ARG A 81 -97.52 44.83 -11.79
N VAL A 82 -98.30 44.37 -12.77
CA VAL A 82 -98.18 43.01 -13.31
C VAL A 82 -96.78 42.77 -13.91
N THR A 83 -96.25 43.72 -14.67
CA THR A 83 -94.90 43.62 -15.27
C THR A 83 -93.80 43.61 -14.21
N SER A 84 -93.94 44.40 -13.15
CA SER A 84 -93.02 44.39 -12.00
C SER A 84 -93.04 43.04 -11.28
N ASP A 85 -94.22 42.48 -11.03
CA ASP A 85 -94.39 41.16 -10.39
C ASP A 85 -93.80 40.03 -11.23
N LYS A 86 -93.93 40.11 -12.56
CA LYS A 86 -93.27 39.17 -13.48
C LYS A 86 -91.75 39.30 -13.40
N SER A 87 -91.24 40.53 -13.39
CA SER A 87 -89.80 40.81 -13.27
C SER A 87 -89.22 40.27 -11.96
N LEU A 88 -89.90 40.52 -10.84
CA LEU A 88 -89.47 40.04 -9.52
C LEU A 88 -89.43 38.51 -9.46
N ARG A 89 -90.49 37.84 -9.95
CA ARG A 89 -90.54 36.37 -9.96
C ARG A 89 -89.46 35.76 -10.83
N LEU A 90 -89.18 36.37 -11.98
CA LEU A 90 -88.09 35.96 -12.85
C LEU A 90 -86.76 36.00 -12.09
N VAL A 91 -86.43 37.15 -11.48
CA VAL A 91 -85.21 37.33 -10.68
C VAL A 91 -85.10 36.32 -9.53
N LEU A 92 -86.16 36.18 -8.72
CA LEU A 92 -86.15 35.27 -7.57
C LEU A 92 -85.97 33.81 -7.99
N SER A 93 -86.61 33.41 -9.10
CA SER A 93 -86.45 32.06 -9.62
C SER A 93 -85.03 31.85 -10.19
N THR A 94 -84.42 32.85 -10.82
CA THR A 94 -83.03 32.76 -11.28
C THR A 94 -82.09 32.59 -10.10
N PHE A 95 -82.23 33.39 -9.04
CA PHE A 95 -81.42 33.22 -7.84
C PHE A 95 -81.61 31.87 -7.16
N LYS A 96 -82.84 31.35 -7.13
CA LYS A 96 -83.12 30.02 -6.57
C LYS A 96 -82.34 28.93 -7.33
N ILE A 97 -82.37 28.94 -8.65
CA ILE A 97 -81.71 27.93 -9.48
C ILE A 97 -80.19 28.06 -9.39
N LEU A 98 -79.65 29.27 -9.50
CA LEU A 98 -78.21 29.49 -9.35
C LEU A 98 -77.69 29.01 -7.98
N ARG A 99 -78.48 29.19 -6.92
CA ARG A 99 -78.13 28.66 -5.59
C ARG A 99 -78.12 27.14 -5.59
N GLU A 100 -79.08 26.48 -6.23
CA GLU A 100 -79.12 25.01 -6.34
C GLU A 100 -77.93 24.48 -7.14
N GLU A 101 -77.59 25.10 -8.27
CA GLU A 101 -76.41 24.75 -9.07
C GLU A 101 -75.10 24.97 -8.29
N LEU A 102 -74.99 26.05 -7.52
CA LEU A 102 -73.83 26.30 -6.66
C LEU A 102 -73.71 25.23 -5.56
N CYS A 103 -74.80 24.78 -4.96
CA CYS A 103 -74.78 23.68 -4.01
C CYS A 103 -74.29 22.39 -4.68
N HIS A 104 -74.78 22.04 -5.86
CA HIS A 104 -74.32 20.85 -6.59
C HIS A 104 -72.84 20.93 -6.96
N LEU A 105 -72.36 22.09 -7.43
CA LEU A 105 -70.95 22.29 -7.73
C LEU A 105 -70.07 22.21 -6.48
N GLN A 106 -70.58 22.64 -5.33
CA GLN A 106 -69.88 22.50 -4.07
C GLN A 106 -69.77 21.01 -3.66
N ASP A 107 -70.85 20.24 -3.76
CA ASP A 107 -70.84 18.80 -3.48
C ASP A 107 -69.87 18.05 -4.41
N ASP A 108 -69.86 18.41 -5.70
CA ASP A 108 -68.94 17.85 -6.70
C ASP A 108 -67.47 18.20 -6.38
N LEU A 109 -67.21 19.42 -5.92
CA LEU A 109 -65.88 19.85 -5.51
C LEU A 109 -65.38 19.07 -4.28
N GLU A 110 -66.23 18.92 -3.26
CA GLU A 110 -65.91 18.13 -2.06
C GLU A 110 -65.61 16.67 -2.43
N LYS A 111 -66.42 16.07 -3.31
CA LYS A 111 -66.16 14.72 -3.83
C LYS A 111 -64.81 14.65 -4.55
N LEU A 112 -64.52 15.57 -5.45
CA LEU A 112 -63.24 15.62 -6.16
C LEU A 112 -62.05 15.79 -5.21
N GLU A 113 -62.20 16.57 -4.14
CA GLU A 113 -61.18 16.72 -3.11
C GLU A 113 -60.93 15.39 -2.38
N THR A 114 -61.98 14.66 -2.01
CA THR A 114 -61.83 13.33 -1.39
C THR A 114 -61.13 12.34 -2.31
N ASP A 115 -61.54 12.25 -3.58
CA ASP A 115 -60.91 11.39 -4.58
C ASP A 115 -59.43 11.77 -4.80
N ASN A 116 -59.12 13.08 -4.81
CA ASN A 116 -57.75 13.58 -4.92
C ASN A 116 -56.87 13.11 -3.74
N VAL A 117 -57.40 13.15 -2.52
CA VAL A 117 -56.69 12.67 -1.32
C VAL A 117 -56.46 11.16 -1.40
N PHE A 118 -57.45 10.37 -1.84
CA PHE A 118 -57.28 8.93 -2.02
C PHE A 118 -56.23 8.61 -3.09
N LEU A 119 -56.29 9.27 -4.25
CA LEU A 119 -55.31 9.08 -5.33
C LEU A 119 -53.89 9.46 -4.90
N LYS A 120 -53.71 10.54 -4.12
CA LYS A 120 -52.40 10.91 -3.57
C LYS A 120 -51.85 9.83 -2.63
N LYS A 121 -52.70 9.24 -1.79
CA LYS A 121 -52.30 8.14 -0.89
C LYS A 121 -51.92 6.89 -1.66
N ASP A 122 -52.71 6.51 -2.67
CA ASP A 122 -52.39 5.35 -3.52
C ASP A 122 -51.09 5.58 -4.29
N LEU A 123 -50.90 6.77 -4.88
CA LEU A 123 -49.65 7.12 -5.56
C LEU A 123 -48.44 7.02 -4.64
N ALA A 124 -48.51 7.55 -3.41
CA ALA A 124 -47.43 7.43 -2.44
C ALA A 124 -47.15 5.97 -2.03
N PHE A 125 -48.19 5.14 -1.93
CA PHE A 125 -48.05 3.71 -1.68
C PHE A 125 -47.36 2.99 -2.86
N LYS A 126 -47.79 3.28 -4.10
CA LYS A 126 -47.18 2.73 -5.31
C LYS A 126 -45.72 3.16 -5.46
N ASP A 127 -45.38 4.42 -5.17
CA ASP A 127 -44.00 4.89 -5.15
C ASP A 127 -43.14 4.12 -4.14
N SER A 128 -43.69 3.82 -2.97
CA SER A 128 -42.99 3.02 -1.94
C SER A 128 -42.76 1.58 -2.43
N GLN A 129 -43.78 0.98 -3.04
CA GLN A 129 -43.68 -0.36 -3.62
C GLN A 129 -42.65 -0.44 -4.76
N VAL A 130 -42.60 0.58 -5.63
CA VAL A 130 -41.59 0.67 -6.70
C VAL A 130 -40.17 0.71 -6.11
N LYS A 131 -39.93 1.53 -5.08
CA LYS A 131 -38.62 1.62 -4.40
C LYS A 131 -38.19 0.29 -3.78
N GLU A 132 -39.12 -0.47 -3.21
CA GLU A 132 -38.83 -1.81 -2.68
C GLU A 132 -38.43 -2.79 -3.80
N TYR A 133 -39.16 -2.80 -4.91
CA TYR A 133 -38.82 -3.65 -6.06
C TYR A 133 -37.50 -3.24 -6.72
N GLU A 134 -37.20 -1.94 -6.83
CA GLU A 134 -35.91 -1.46 -7.32
C GLU A 134 -34.75 -1.91 -6.43
N THR A 135 -34.93 -1.84 -5.11
CA THR A 135 -33.94 -2.30 -4.13
C THR A 135 -33.71 -3.80 -4.25
N MET A 136 -34.78 -4.59 -4.37
CA MET A 136 -34.69 -6.04 -4.58
C MET A 136 -33.98 -6.37 -5.90
N LEU A 137 -34.30 -5.67 -6.98
CA LEU A 137 -33.68 -5.86 -8.28
C LEU A 137 -32.19 -5.50 -8.27
N ALA A 138 -31.81 -4.43 -7.58
CA ALA A 138 -30.41 -4.05 -7.38
C ALA A 138 -29.66 -5.13 -6.59
N SER A 139 -30.24 -5.65 -5.51
CA SER A 139 -29.66 -6.75 -4.73
C SER A 139 -29.50 -8.02 -5.55
N LEU A 140 -30.47 -8.38 -6.38
CA LEU A 140 -30.39 -9.55 -7.26
C LEU A 140 -29.29 -9.40 -8.31
N ARG A 141 -29.18 -8.22 -8.94
CA ARG A 141 -28.11 -7.92 -9.90
C ARG A 141 -26.73 -8.02 -9.26
N GLU A 142 -26.58 -7.49 -8.05
CA GLU A 142 -25.33 -7.56 -7.30
C GLU A 142 -24.99 -9.00 -6.90
N ASN A 143 -25.96 -9.78 -6.41
CA ASN A 143 -25.75 -11.19 -6.08
C ASN A 143 -25.32 -11.99 -7.32
N ASN A 144 -25.96 -11.76 -8.47
CA ASN A 144 -25.58 -12.41 -9.71
C ASN A 144 -24.15 -12.04 -10.15
N ARG A 145 -23.76 -10.77 -10.02
CA ARG A 145 -22.38 -10.32 -10.29
C ARG A 145 -21.37 -11.02 -9.38
N GLN A 146 -21.67 -11.13 -8.09
CA GLN A 146 -20.82 -11.83 -7.12
C GLN A 146 -20.69 -13.32 -7.45
N GLN A 147 -21.80 -13.99 -7.81
CA GLN A 147 -21.78 -15.38 -8.24
C GLN A 147 -20.93 -15.59 -9.50
N GLN A 148 -21.09 -14.72 -10.50
CA GLN A 148 -20.27 -14.78 -11.73
C GLN A 148 -18.78 -14.57 -11.43
N GLN A 149 -18.44 -13.65 -10.52
CA GLN A 149 -17.06 -13.45 -10.10
C GLN A 149 -16.52 -14.69 -9.38
N GLY A 150 -17.28 -15.26 -8.44
CA GLY A 150 -16.88 -16.49 -7.73
C GLY A 150 -16.69 -17.68 -8.67
N LEU A 151 -17.51 -17.80 -9.72
CA LEU A 151 -17.31 -18.81 -10.77
C LEU A 151 -16.01 -18.58 -11.54
N ARG A 152 -15.70 -17.33 -11.94
CA ARG A 152 -14.43 -17.00 -12.63
C ARG A 152 -13.22 -17.33 -11.77
N ASP A 153 -13.27 -16.97 -10.48
CA ASP A 153 -12.19 -17.24 -9.53
C ASP A 153 -12.00 -18.75 -9.32
N SER A 154 -13.11 -19.50 -9.20
CA SER A 154 -13.07 -20.96 -9.12
C SER A 154 -12.47 -21.59 -10.38
N THR A 155 -12.88 -21.13 -11.57
CA THR A 155 -12.34 -21.62 -12.85
C THR A 155 -10.85 -21.33 -12.97
N ALA A 156 -10.40 -20.13 -12.61
CA ALA A 156 -8.97 -19.78 -12.60
C ALA A 156 -8.18 -20.67 -11.63
N LYS A 157 -8.74 -20.97 -10.46
CA LYS A 157 -8.15 -21.89 -9.49
C LYS A 157 -8.07 -23.32 -10.03
N CYS A 158 -9.11 -23.81 -10.70
CA CYS A 158 -9.10 -25.11 -11.36
C CYS A 158 -7.99 -25.19 -12.41
N HIS A 159 -7.88 -24.19 -13.30
CA HIS A 159 -6.81 -24.15 -14.29
C HIS A 159 -5.42 -24.12 -13.67
N SER A 160 -5.20 -23.37 -12.59
CA SER A 160 -3.91 -23.38 -11.89
C SER A 160 -3.58 -24.75 -11.30
N LEU A 161 -4.56 -25.46 -10.74
CA LEU A 161 -4.36 -26.82 -10.24
C LEU A 161 -4.12 -27.83 -11.36
N GLU A 162 -4.80 -27.69 -12.50
CA GLU A 162 -4.56 -28.50 -13.69
C GLU A 162 -3.12 -28.29 -14.21
N GLU A 163 -2.64 -27.05 -14.28
CA GLU A 163 -1.27 -26.72 -14.67
C GLU A 163 -0.24 -27.31 -13.70
N GLN A 164 -0.49 -27.20 -12.38
CA GLN A 164 0.34 -27.83 -11.36
C GLN A 164 0.38 -29.36 -11.53
N LEU A 165 -0.77 -30.01 -11.76
CA LEU A 165 -0.83 -31.46 -12.01
C LEU A 165 -0.05 -31.86 -13.26
N LEU A 166 -0.14 -31.09 -14.35
CA LEU A 166 0.67 -31.32 -15.56
C LEU A 166 2.17 -31.20 -15.24
N SER A 167 2.57 -30.14 -14.54
CA SER A 167 3.98 -29.93 -14.18
C SER A 167 4.55 -31.07 -13.32
N LEU A 168 3.76 -31.58 -12.38
CA LEU A 168 4.14 -32.72 -11.54
C LEU A 168 4.28 -33.99 -12.36
N ARG A 169 3.35 -34.28 -13.28
CA ARG A 169 3.43 -35.43 -14.18
C ARG A 169 4.66 -35.39 -15.09
N LEU A 170 5.01 -34.21 -15.61
CA LEU A 170 6.23 -34.05 -16.41
C LEU A 170 7.48 -34.31 -15.55
N SER A 171 7.55 -33.72 -14.36
CA SER A 171 8.67 -33.93 -13.43
C SER A 171 8.80 -35.39 -12.98
N GLU A 172 7.68 -36.10 -12.79
CA GLU A 172 7.66 -37.53 -12.49
C GLU A 172 8.20 -38.35 -13.66
N GLY A 173 7.77 -38.05 -14.89
CA GLY A 173 8.31 -38.67 -16.10
C GLY A 173 9.82 -38.47 -16.27
N ASP A 174 10.34 -37.28 -15.98
CA ASP A 174 11.78 -36.99 -16.01
C ASP A 174 12.55 -37.84 -14.99
N LYS A 175 12.02 -37.98 -13.77
CA LYS A 175 12.62 -38.84 -12.73
C LYS A 175 12.60 -40.30 -13.13
N ASP A 176 11.52 -40.79 -13.75
CA ASP A 176 11.43 -42.16 -14.25
C ASP A 176 12.46 -42.45 -15.35
N CYS A 177 12.70 -41.50 -16.26
CA CYS A 177 13.75 -41.59 -17.27
C CYS A 177 15.15 -41.68 -16.63
N GLN A 178 15.45 -40.79 -15.69
CA GLN A 178 16.72 -40.80 -14.94
C GLN A 178 16.92 -42.10 -14.17
N LEU A 179 15.85 -42.62 -13.54
CA LEU A 179 15.89 -43.87 -12.80
C LEU A 179 16.22 -45.05 -13.73
N LYS A 180 15.58 -45.12 -14.91
CA LYS A 180 15.91 -46.14 -15.92
C LYS A 180 17.37 -46.05 -16.36
N GLU A 181 17.88 -44.85 -16.64
CA GLU A 181 19.29 -44.65 -17.01
C GLU A 181 20.24 -45.17 -15.93
N LEU A 182 19.98 -44.85 -14.66
CA LEU A 182 20.75 -45.36 -13.52
C LEU A 182 20.66 -46.89 -13.39
N GLU A 183 19.49 -47.48 -13.61
CA GLU A 183 19.33 -48.94 -13.60
C GLU A 183 20.12 -49.63 -14.73
N TYR A 184 20.14 -49.05 -15.93
CA TYR A 184 20.95 -49.55 -17.03
C TYR A 184 22.45 -49.44 -16.73
N SER A 185 22.90 -48.29 -16.21
CA SER A 185 24.29 -48.08 -15.79
C SER A 185 24.69 -49.07 -14.70
N LYS A 186 23.84 -49.26 -13.68
CA LYS A 186 24.04 -50.25 -12.61
C LYS A 186 24.18 -51.65 -13.18
N ARG A 187 23.27 -52.09 -14.07
CA ARG A 187 23.32 -53.42 -14.69
C ARG A 187 24.61 -53.61 -15.50
N ALA A 188 25.06 -52.58 -16.23
CA ALA A 188 26.32 -52.63 -16.97
C ALA A 188 27.54 -52.78 -16.04
N LEU A 189 27.60 -52.00 -14.96
CA LEU A 189 28.66 -52.10 -13.95
C LEU A 189 28.64 -53.46 -13.23
N GLU A 190 27.47 -54.01 -12.92
CA GLU A 190 27.34 -55.35 -12.32
C GLU A 190 27.89 -56.44 -13.25
N GLN A 191 27.62 -56.35 -14.56
CA GLN A 191 28.18 -57.26 -15.56
C GLN A 191 29.71 -57.12 -15.67
N GLU A 192 30.23 -55.89 -15.66
CA GLU A 192 31.67 -55.64 -15.66
C GLU A 192 32.35 -56.21 -14.41
N ILE A 193 31.76 -56.00 -13.23
CA ILE A 193 32.24 -56.59 -11.97
C ILE A 193 32.23 -58.13 -12.05
N GLN A 194 31.18 -58.74 -12.60
CA GLN A 194 31.13 -60.20 -12.78
C GLN A 194 32.21 -60.69 -13.75
N SER A 195 32.41 -59.99 -14.87
CA SER A 195 33.46 -60.30 -15.85
C SER A 195 34.85 -60.20 -15.22
N LEU A 196 35.13 -59.11 -14.51
CA LEU A 196 36.39 -58.92 -13.77
C LEU A 196 36.59 -60.00 -12.71
N LYS A 197 35.55 -60.38 -11.96
CA LYS A 197 35.61 -61.51 -11.01
C LYS A 197 35.93 -62.83 -11.72
N LEU A 198 35.31 -63.11 -12.87
CA LEU A 198 35.61 -64.29 -13.68
C LEU A 198 37.05 -64.26 -14.21
N GLN A 199 37.53 -63.10 -14.66
CA GLN A 199 38.89 -62.91 -15.16
C GLN A 199 39.93 -63.10 -14.06
N VAL A 200 39.69 -62.56 -12.86
CA VAL A 200 40.51 -62.79 -11.66
C VAL A 200 40.47 -64.25 -11.24
N ARG A 201 39.29 -64.88 -11.26
CA ARG A 201 39.16 -66.31 -10.91
C ARG A 201 39.80 -67.21 -11.94
N ALA A 202 39.74 -66.88 -13.23
CA ALA A 202 40.43 -67.57 -14.32
C ALA A 202 41.94 -67.36 -14.24
N HIS A 203 42.40 -66.18 -13.84
CA HIS A 203 43.81 -65.93 -13.54
C HIS A 203 44.27 -66.79 -12.36
N LEU A 204 43.49 -66.88 -11.28
CA LEU A 204 43.78 -67.71 -10.09
C LEU A 204 43.67 -69.22 -10.34
N ALA A 205 42.69 -69.67 -11.13
CA ALA A 205 42.50 -71.09 -11.48
C ALA A 205 43.40 -71.54 -12.64
N GLY A 206 43.84 -70.59 -13.47
CA GLY A 206 44.85 -70.74 -14.51
C GLY A 206 46.29 -70.62 -14.00
N CYS A 207 46.50 -70.36 -12.69
CA CYS A 207 47.79 -70.45 -11.99
C CYS A 207 48.27 -71.91 -11.83
N SER A 208 48.07 -72.73 -12.86
CA SER A 208 48.89 -73.89 -13.19
C SER A 208 49.90 -73.55 -14.30
N SER A 209 50.17 -72.26 -14.56
CA SER A 209 51.18 -71.82 -15.54
C SER A 209 52.41 -71.25 -14.82
N PRO A 210 53.59 -71.88 -14.97
CA PRO A 210 54.81 -71.55 -14.21
C PRO A 210 55.40 -70.15 -14.51
N THR A 211 54.87 -69.44 -15.51
CA THR A 211 55.46 -68.20 -16.04
C THR A 211 55.17 -66.94 -15.21
N LEU A 212 54.13 -66.93 -14.36
CA LEU A 212 53.76 -65.74 -13.56
C LEU A 212 54.28 -65.80 -12.12
N GLN A 213 54.50 -67.01 -11.59
CA GLN A 213 55.20 -67.19 -10.32
C GLN A 213 56.67 -66.76 -10.47
N THR A 214 57.30 -67.11 -11.60
CA THR A 214 58.66 -66.66 -11.93
C THR A 214 58.77 -65.14 -12.05
N THR A 215 57.83 -64.43 -12.70
CA THR A 215 57.94 -62.97 -12.83
C THR A 215 57.74 -62.24 -11.51
N THR A 216 56.90 -62.78 -10.61
CA THR A 216 56.70 -62.24 -9.26
C THR A 216 57.93 -62.49 -8.38
N ASP A 217 58.49 -63.71 -8.44
CA ASP A 217 59.69 -64.09 -7.69
C ASP A 217 60.94 -63.38 -8.21
N GLU A 218 61.06 -63.13 -9.53
CA GLU A 218 62.13 -62.35 -10.14
C GLU A 218 62.07 -60.87 -9.78
N LEU A 219 60.86 -60.28 -9.72
CA LEU A 219 60.69 -58.90 -9.26
C LEU A 219 61.07 -58.78 -7.77
N SER A 220 60.64 -59.75 -6.95
CA SER A 220 60.99 -59.83 -5.53
C SER A 220 62.51 -59.98 -5.33
N SER A 221 63.15 -60.86 -6.11
CA SER A 221 64.60 -61.06 -6.13
C SER A 221 65.35 -59.78 -6.50
N ARG A 222 64.90 -59.04 -7.52
CA ARG A 222 65.50 -57.75 -7.91
C ARG A 222 65.39 -56.69 -6.82
N TYR A 223 64.27 -56.62 -6.09
CA TYR A 223 64.15 -55.69 -4.96
C TYR A 223 65.10 -56.05 -3.81
N VAL A 224 65.24 -57.33 -3.50
CA VAL A 224 66.18 -57.81 -2.47
C VAL A 224 67.63 -57.50 -2.88
N GLU A 225 67.99 -57.74 -4.13
CA GLU A 225 69.32 -57.44 -4.66
C GLU A 225 69.63 -55.93 -4.63
N MET A 226 68.66 -55.08 -4.97
CA MET A 226 68.80 -53.63 -4.87
C MET A 226 69.02 -53.16 -3.43
N ILE A 227 68.27 -53.72 -2.47
CA ILE A 227 68.43 -53.41 -1.04
C ILE A 227 69.82 -53.83 -0.55
N ASN A 228 70.31 -55.00 -0.95
CA ASN A 228 71.64 -55.47 -0.56
C ASN A 228 72.76 -54.59 -1.14
N ASN A 229 72.65 -54.18 -2.42
CA ASN A 229 73.62 -53.27 -3.03
C ASN A 229 73.67 -51.92 -2.30
N LEU A 230 72.50 -51.33 -1.98
CA LEU A 230 72.44 -50.08 -1.22
C LEU A 230 73.05 -50.23 0.18
N ARG A 231 72.88 -51.40 0.80
CA ARG A 231 73.48 -51.72 2.10
C ARG A 231 75.00 -51.81 2.01
N GLU A 232 75.52 -52.51 1.01
CA GLU A 232 76.96 -52.63 0.77
C GLU A 232 77.62 -51.28 0.44
N ASP A 233 76.94 -50.43 -0.33
CA ASP A 233 77.39 -49.06 -0.62
C ASP A 233 77.51 -48.23 0.64
N LYS A 234 76.49 -48.30 1.52
CA LYS A 234 76.53 -47.62 2.81
C LYS A 234 77.64 -48.16 3.72
N ASP A 235 77.86 -49.47 3.74
CA ASP A 235 78.96 -50.06 4.51
C ASP A 235 80.35 -49.71 3.95
N ARG A 236 80.49 -49.53 2.63
CA ARG A 236 81.70 -48.99 2.00
C ARG A 236 81.95 -47.54 2.40
N GLU A 237 80.91 -46.72 2.37
CA GLU A 237 80.97 -45.31 2.77
C GLU A 237 81.36 -45.16 4.26
N ILE A 238 80.76 -45.97 5.14
CA ILE A 238 81.10 -46.02 6.57
C ILE A 238 82.57 -46.41 6.78
N ARG A 239 83.09 -47.41 6.05
CA ARG A 239 84.50 -47.80 6.14
C ARG A 239 85.44 -46.68 5.68
N SER A 240 85.10 -45.97 4.61
CA SER A 240 85.87 -44.82 4.11
C SER A 240 85.93 -43.70 5.16
N LEU A 241 84.77 -43.32 5.72
CA LEU A 241 84.69 -42.27 6.75
C LEU A 241 85.46 -42.65 8.02
N ARG A 242 85.41 -43.92 8.46
CA ARG A 242 86.22 -44.40 9.59
C ARG A 242 87.72 -44.30 9.31
N SER A 243 88.16 -44.61 8.10
CA SER A 243 89.57 -44.48 7.69
C SER A 243 90.04 -43.01 7.74
N GLN A 244 89.22 -42.10 7.20
CA GLN A 244 89.50 -40.65 7.25
C GLN A 244 89.57 -40.14 8.69
N LEU A 245 88.67 -40.59 9.57
CA LEU A 245 88.68 -40.27 11.01
C LEU A 245 89.98 -40.73 11.69
N CYS A 246 90.44 -41.95 11.42
CA CYS A 246 91.72 -42.44 11.94
C CYS A 246 92.91 -41.60 11.46
N GLN A 247 92.90 -41.15 10.20
CA GLN A 247 93.91 -40.24 9.66
C GLN A 247 93.91 -38.89 10.36
N PHE A 248 92.74 -38.26 10.51
CA PHE A 248 92.60 -37.01 11.26
C PHE A 248 93.09 -37.16 12.71
N GLN A 249 92.79 -38.29 13.35
CA GLN A 249 93.22 -38.53 14.73
C GLN A 249 94.75 -38.65 14.85
N GLN A 250 95.43 -39.30 13.90
CA GLN A 250 96.90 -39.34 13.85
C GLN A 250 97.53 -37.95 13.62
N ASP A 251 96.92 -37.13 12.75
CA ASP A 251 97.40 -35.77 12.50
C ASP A 251 97.27 -34.86 13.74
N ILE A 252 96.21 -35.05 14.54
CA ILE A 252 96.03 -34.35 15.81
C ILE A 252 97.14 -34.73 16.81
N THR A 253 97.42 -36.03 16.97
CA THR A 253 98.47 -36.50 17.90
C THR A 253 99.87 -36.01 17.49
N ARG A 254 100.15 -35.90 16.19
CA ARG A 254 101.41 -35.31 15.69
C ARG A 254 101.55 -33.82 16.02
N ARG A 255 100.43 -33.07 16.04
CA ARG A 255 100.40 -31.63 16.31
C ARG A 255 100.56 -31.31 17.80
N GLU A 256 100.11 -32.17 18.70
CA GLU A 256 100.22 -31.99 20.16
C GLU A 256 101.67 -31.86 20.66
N GLY A 257 102.64 -32.54 20.04
CA GLY A 257 104.06 -32.41 20.39
C GLY A 257 104.62 -30.99 20.18
N SER A 258 104.08 -30.22 19.23
CA SER A 258 104.46 -28.84 18.96
C SER A 258 103.86 -27.84 19.97
N ASN A 259 102.68 -28.15 20.52
CA ASN A 259 101.95 -27.29 21.45
C ASN A 259 102.58 -27.22 22.84
N SER A 260 103.26 -28.29 23.29
CA SER A 260 103.95 -28.33 24.59
C SER A 260 104.99 -27.21 24.74
N ASN A 261 105.79 -26.95 23.69
CA ASN A 261 106.78 -25.87 23.70
C ASN A 261 106.15 -24.47 23.76
N LEU A 262 105.02 -24.27 23.07
CA LEU A 262 104.25 -23.03 23.13
C LEU A 262 103.64 -22.82 24.52
N GLN A 263 103.17 -23.88 25.17
CA GLN A 263 102.57 -23.84 26.50
C GLN A 263 103.58 -23.47 27.59
N MET A 264 104.81 -24.00 27.51
CA MET A 264 105.94 -23.59 28.37
C MET A 264 106.26 -22.09 28.24
N ARG A 265 106.31 -21.57 27.00
CA ARG A 265 106.59 -20.16 26.74
C ARG A 265 105.52 -19.22 27.27
N LEU A 266 104.27 -19.67 27.23
CA LEU A 266 103.13 -18.94 27.78
C LEU A 266 103.22 -18.86 29.31
N HIS A 267 103.62 -19.95 29.97
CA HIS A 267 103.80 -19.97 31.41
C HIS A 267 104.93 -19.02 31.89
N GLU A 268 106.06 -18.97 31.18
CA GLU A 268 107.14 -18.00 31.44
C GLU A 268 106.65 -16.54 31.37
N LEU A 269 105.85 -16.22 30.34
CA LEU A 269 105.31 -14.87 30.16
C LEU A 269 104.29 -14.49 31.25
N THR A 270 103.48 -15.45 31.71
CA THR A 270 102.53 -15.21 32.81
C THR A 270 103.25 -14.95 34.13
N SER A 271 104.29 -15.71 34.45
CA SER A 271 105.09 -15.48 35.67
C SER A 271 105.77 -14.11 35.66
N LEU A 272 106.28 -13.66 34.51
CA LEU A 272 106.86 -12.32 34.37
C LEU A 272 105.82 -11.21 34.58
N LEU A 273 104.57 -11.44 34.15
CA LEU A 273 103.47 -10.51 34.35
C LEU A 273 103.08 -10.40 35.83
N GLU A 274 103.01 -11.51 36.55
CA GLU A 274 102.72 -11.54 37.99
C GLU A 274 103.77 -10.77 38.80
N ASP A 275 105.06 -10.93 38.48
CA ASP A 275 106.16 -10.16 39.10
C ASP A 275 106.01 -8.65 38.85
N LYS A 276 105.61 -8.28 37.63
CA LYS A 276 105.34 -6.86 37.26
C LYS A 276 104.14 -6.31 38.01
N GLU A 277 103.07 -7.10 38.18
CA GLU A 277 101.89 -6.69 38.95
C GLU A 277 102.20 -6.51 40.44
N ALA A 278 103.03 -7.39 41.03
CA ALA A 278 103.48 -7.24 42.41
C ALA A 278 104.28 -5.93 42.58
N PHE A 279 105.16 -5.60 41.63
CA PHE A 279 105.91 -4.36 41.63
C PHE A 279 105.00 -3.13 41.49
N ILE A 280 104.00 -3.18 40.62
CA ILE A 280 103.01 -2.10 40.47
C ILE A 280 102.22 -1.91 41.77
N LYS A 281 101.84 -2.99 42.45
CA LYS A 281 101.09 -2.94 43.70
C LYS A 281 101.90 -2.26 44.82
N GLN A 282 103.20 -2.56 44.90
CA GLN A 282 104.11 -1.89 45.83
C GLN A 282 104.22 -0.38 45.55
N GLN A 283 104.31 0.01 44.28
CA GLN A 283 104.31 1.43 43.89
C GLN A 283 102.98 2.13 44.20
N GLN A 284 101.85 1.45 44.04
CA GLN A 284 100.53 1.98 44.40
C GLN A 284 100.40 2.24 45.91
N GLU A 285 101.00 1.40 46.75
CA GLU A 285 101.01 1.56 48.20
C GLU A 285 101.87 2.75 48.66
N GLU A 286 103.03 2.97 48.02
CA GLU A 286 103.85 4.18 48.17
C GLU A 286 103.09 5.45 47.75
N LEU A 287 102.41 5.41 46.60
CA LEU A 287 101.57 6.52 46.14
C LEU A 287 100.39 6.79 47.08
N PHE A 288 99.81 5.74 47.69
CA PHE A 288 98.73 5.88 48.66
C PHE A 288 99.21 6.57 49.95
N ARG A 289 100.43 6.25 50.43
CA ARG A 289 101.08 6.97 51.54
C ARG A 289 101.31 8.45 51.22
N LEU A 290 101.85 8.77 50.04
CA LEU A 290 102.06 10.17 49.61
C LEU A 290 100.75 10.98 49.46
N LYS A 291 99.64 10.32 49.13
CA LYS A 291 98.33 10.96 48.98
C LYS A 291 97.67 11.32 50.32
N HIS A 292 98.02 10.62 51.40
CA HIS A 292 97.47 10.89 52.74
C HIS A 292 98.11 12.12 53.41
N GLU A 293 99.37 12.45 53.08
CA GLU A 293 100.03 13.70 53.51
C GLU A 293 99.52 14.96 52.78
N ASN A 294 98.99 14.83 51.56
CA ASN A 294 98.54 15.95 50.72
C ASN A 294 97.06 16.37 50.92
N LEU A 295 96.35 15.80 51.89
CA LEU A 295 94.96 16.17 52.24
C LEU A 295 94.84 17.38 53.19
N SER A 296 95.97 18.05 53.49
CA SER A 296 96.00 19.42 54.01
C SER A 296 95.96 20.42 52.85
N GLY A 297 94.76 20.78 52.39
CA GLY A 297 94.60 21.98 51.58
C GLY A 297 93.66 21.86 50.39
N ARG A 298 92.46 22.38 50.62
CA ARG A 298 91.50 22.90 49.63
C ARG A 298 90.63 21.91 48.85
N GLN A 299 89.37 21.97 49.26
CA GLN A 299 88.17 21.64 48.51
C GLN A 299 88.04 22.52 47.25
N SER A 300 87.63 21.94 46.13
CA SER A 300 86.34 22.26 45.47
C SER A 300 86.11 21.40 44.22
N PRO A 301 84.84 21.13 43.85
CA PRO A 301 84.38 20.12 42.88
C PRO A 301 84.46 20.66 41.45
N GLY A 302 84.29 19.93 40.35
CA GLY A 302 83.68 18.64 40.06
C GLY A 302 83.00 18.80 38.69
N VAL A 303 83.32 17.96 37.69
CA VAL A 303 82.59 17.88 36.40
C VAL A 303 82.60 16.42 35.95
N THR A 304 81.42 15.88 35.58
CA THR A 304 81.19 14.48 35.19
C THR A 304 80.55 14.46 33.78
N ALA A 305 81.09 13.67 32.84
CA ALA A 305 80.53 13.52 31.49
C ALA A 305 79.87 12.14 31.33
N ILE A 306 78.62 12.12 30.83
CA ILE A 306 77.78 10.92 30.60
C ILE A 306 77.58 10.71 29.10
N ILE A 307 77.86 9.50 28.59
CA ILE A 307 77.65 9.13 27.17
C ILE A 307 76.57 8.05 27.07
N THR A 308 75.45 8.34 26.38
CA THR A 308 74.37 7.36 26.11
C THR A 308 74.33 6.93 24.64
N LYS A 309 74.32 5.61 24.37
CA LYS A 309 74.21 5.01 23.03
C LYS A 309 72.81 4.43 22.82
N LYS A 310 72.14 4.76 21.71
CA LYS A 310 70.82 4.21 21.34
C LYS A 310 70.99 3.08 20.32
N TYR A 311 70.49 1.88 20.62
CA TYR A 311 70.46 0.74 19.70
C TYR A 311 69.08 0.63 19.05
N ARG A 312 69.02 0.39 17.74
CA ARG A 312 67.77 0.14 17.01
C ARG A 312 67.68 -1.36 16.71
N ASN A 313 66.62 -2.02 17.19
CA ASN A 313 66.42 -3.47 17.06
C ASN A 313 65.69 -3.80 15.74
N GLN A 314 66.15 -4.84 15.03
CA GLN A 314 65.43 -5.46 13.90
C GLN A 314 64.95 -6.86 14.33
N TYR A 315 63.74 -7.26 13.89
CA TYR A 315 63.10 -8.53 14.29
C TYR A 315 63.01 -9.51 13.10
N PRO A 316 63.80 -10.59 13.09
CA PRO A 316 63.89 -11.51 11.96
C PRO A 316 62.58 -12.27 11.64
N ILE A 317 61.73 -12.51 12.65
CA ILE A 317 60.47 -13.28 12.48
C ILE A 317 59.48 -12.62 11.52
N LEU A 318 59.57 -11.30 11.32
CA LEU A 318 58.66 -10.55 10.46
C LEU A 318 58.89 -10.82 8.96
N GLY A 319 60.03 -11.43 8.57
CA GLY A 319 60.29 -11.87 7.21
C GLY A 319 59.51 -13.13 6.77
N LEU A 320 58.81 -13.78 7.70
CA LEU A 320 57.96 -14.95 7.40
C LEU A 320 56.50 -14.57 7.11
N LEU A 321 56.12 -13.30 7.29
CA LEU A 321 54.73 -12.85 7.21
C LEU A 321 54.38 -12.11 5.92
N SER A 322 55.37 -11.75 5.08
CA SER A 322 55.15 -11.15 3.75
C SER A 322 56.43 -11.21 2.90
N ASP A 323 56.32 -11.53 1.61
CA ASP A 323 57.47 -11.71 0.70
C ASP A 323 58.21 -10.40 0.33
N ASP A 324 57.69 -9.23 0.72
CA ASP A 324 58.31 -7.92 0.47
C ASP A 324 59.19 -7.41 1.64
N TYR A 325 59.46 -8.23 2.67
CA TYR A 325 60.30 -7.82 3.79
C TYR A 325 61.78 -7.71 3.40
N LYS A 326 62.23 -6.50 3.03
CA LYS A 326 63.65 -6.23 2.73
C LYS A 326 64.45 -6.03 4.02
N ALA A 327 65.21 -7.05 4.41
CA ALA A 327 66.26 -6.92 5.43
C ALA A 327 67.30 -5.89 4.97
N THR A 328 67.33 -4.72 5.61
CA THR A 328 68.32 -3.69 5.33
C THR A 328 69.59 -3.95 6.15
N SER A 329 70.72 -4.12 5.47
CA SER A 329 72.04 -4.41 6.07
C SER A 329 72.45 -3.30 7.06
N PRO A 330 73.00 -3.64 8.25
CA PRO A 330 73.31 -2.64 9.26
C PRO A 330 74.60 -1.92 8.92
N VAL A 331 74.47 -0.70 8.40
CA VAL A 331 75.59 0.25 8.25
C VAL A 331 75.35 1.46 9.17
N ASN A 332 76.29 1.60 10.11
CA ASN A 332 76.72 2.80 10.86
C ASN A 332 75.85 3.35 12.02
N LYS A 333 76.41 3.25 13.24
CA LYS A 333 75.94 3.86 14.50
C LYS A 333 76.35 5.34 14.55
N SER A 334 75.39 6.24 14.72
CA SER A 334 75.61 7.66 15.04
C SER A 334 75.80 7.84 16.55
N GLN A 335 76.79 8.64 16.98
CA GLN A 335 76.96 9.10 18.37
C GLN A 335 76.85 10.62 18.43
N THR A 336 76.22 11.13 19.50
CA THR A 336 76.14 12.55 19.81
C THR A 336 76.71 12.75 21.22
N ILE A 337 77.69 13.64 21.37
CA ILE A 337 78.30 14.01 22.65
C ILE A 337 77.72 15.36 23.05
N VAL A 338 77.21 15.47 24.29
CA VAL A 338 76.81 16.74 24.90
C VAL A 338 77.79 17.02 26.04
N ILE A 339 78.43 18.19 25.99
CA ILE A 339 79.29 18.69 27.07
C ILE A 339 78.49 19.75 27.81
N GLU A 340 78.13 19.48 29.05
CA GLU A 340 77.57 20.50 29.94
C GLU A 340 78.67 20.94 30.91
N ARG A 341 78.97 22.25 30.91
CA ARG A 341 79.81 22.86 31.94
C ARG A 341 78.90 23.38 33.03
N THR A 342 79.07 22.90 34.26
CA THR A 342 79.21 23.78 35.42
C THR A 342 80.05 23.09 36.48
#